data_AF-A0A127Q430-F1
#
_entry.id   AF-A0A127Q430-F1
#
_cell.length_a   1.000
_cell.length_b   1.000
_cell.length_c   1.000
_cell.angle_alpha   90.00
_cell.angle_beta   90.00
_cell.angle_gamma   90.00
#
_symmetry.space_group_name_H-M   'P 1'
#
loop_
_entity.id
_entity.type
_entity.pdbx_description
1 polymer ?
#
loop_
_entity_poly.entity_id
_entity_poly.type
_entity_poly.pdbx_seq_one_letter_code
_entity_poly.pdbx_strand_id
1 'polypeptide(L)'
;MPSAVIWLLDANALSENDCDGLPAYLSEPELLRYRRFLRPLRQREFLLGRMVLRFAIAQLTGIAFEAIEMIERQGRAPRLQLPPACSLTPHFSVSHSRGWVACAASVDTPLGVDIEAQDGGRDVEALARSAFSAAESDWLSGLPADQKTEAFYALWSSKEALYKLMSNQDEEAVLPELVATGLRLQSGPGWHARNWSQQGFSLSFCSRDPLAAVEQHRLYGAASDGWRQQLGV
;
A
#
# COMPACT_ATOMS: atom_id res chain seq x y z
N MET A 1 5.01 10.35 -19.67
CA MET A 1 5.65 9.08 -19.28
C MET A 1 4.90 8.55 -18.08
N PRO A 2 4.73 7.23 -17.92
CA PRO A 2 4.00 6.67 -16.79
C PRO A 2 4.50 7.22 -15.46
N SER A 3 3.57 7.58 -14.58
CA SER A 3 3.87 8.09 -13.24
C SER A 3 2.93 7.49 -12.20
N ALA A 4 3.35 7.48 -10.95
CA ALA A 4 2.50 7.09 -9.84
C ALA A 4 2.73 8.01 -8.65
N VAL A 5 1.73 8.06 -7.77
CA VAL A 5 1.77 8.85 -6.55
C VAL A 5 1.43 7.93 -5.38
N ILE A 6 2.17 8.06 -4.27
CA ILE A 6 1.95 7.35 -3.02
C ILE A 6 1.59 8.37 -1.94
N TRP A 7 0.45 8.18 -1.29
CA TRP A 7 0.05 8.93 -0.11
C TRP A 7 0.28 8.10 1.14
N LEU A 8 0.95 8.69 2.13
CA LEU A 8 1.30 8.07 3.39
C LEU A 8 0.63 8.81 4.55
N LEU A 9 0.01 8.07 5.46
CA LEU A 9 -0.62 8.60 6.66
C LEU A 9 -0.21 7.76 7.87
N ASP A 10 0.15 8.43 8.97
CA ASP A 10 0.37 7.79 10.26
C ASP A 10 -0.88 7.93 11.13
N ALA A 11 -1.64 6.84 11.25
CA ALA A 11 -2.85 6.79 12.05
C ALA A 11 -2.59 6.98 13.55
N ASN A 12 -1.37 6.74 14.02
CA ASN A 12 -1.02 6.92 15.43
C ASN A 12 -0.87 8.40 15.80
N ALA A 13 -0.60 9.26 14.81
CA ALA A 13 -0.48 10.70 15.01
C ALA A 13 -1.83 11.43 15.11
N LEU A 14 -2.94 10.72 14.90
CA LEU A 14 -4.29 11.28 14.93
C LEU A 14 -4.97 11.01 16.28
N SER A 15 -5.76 11.96 16.75
CA SER A 15 -6.66 11.80 17.90
C SER A 15 -7.98 11.12 17.49
N GLU A 16 -8.74 10.61 18.45
CA GLU A 16 -10.07 10.03 18.16
C GLU A 16 -11.00 11.08 17.51
N ASN A 17 -10.98 12.32 18.03
CA ASN A 17 -11.75 13.44 17.49
C ASN A 17 -11.46 13.72 16.01
N ASP A 18 -10.22 13.50 15.55
CA ASP A 18 -9.88 13.66 14.12
C ASP A 18 -10.64 12.64 13.24
N CYS A 19 -11.06 11.51 13.81
CA CYS A 19 -11.71 10.42 13.10
C CYS A 19 -13.24 10.36 13.25
N ASP A 20 -13.85 11.08 14.20
CA ASP A 20 -15.26 10.91 14.61
C ASP A 20 -16.28 11.05 13.46
N GLY A 21 -16.04 11.95 12.51
CA GLY A 21 -16.92 12.18 11.36
C GLY A 21 -16.67 11.27 10.16
N LEU A 22 -15.51 10.61 10.10
CA LEU A 22 -15.09 9.86 8.92
C LEU A 22 -15.97 8.64 8.58
N PRO A 23 -16.53 7.89 9.56
CA PRO A 23 -17.41 6.78 9.23
C PRO A 23 -18.63 7.15 8.39
N ALA A 24 -19.05 8.43 8.37
CA ALA A 24 -20.16 8.90 7.55
C ALA A 24 -19.87 8.85 6.03
N TYR A 25 -18.60 8.76 5.63
CA TYR A 25 -18.18 8.62 4.23
C TYR A 25 -18.04 7.15 3.78
N LEU A 26 -18.24 6.19 4.68
CA LEU A 26 -18.27 4.78 4.31
C LEU A 26 -19.62 4.41 3.73
N SER A 27 -19.62 3.63 2.65
CA SER A 27 -20.82 2.95 2.18
C SER A 27 -21.30 1.92 3.21
N GLU A 28 -22.56 1.48 3.11
CA GLU A 28 -23.10 0.47 4.04
C GLU A 28 -22.25 -0.82 4.09
N PRO A 29 -21.79 -1.42 2.96
CA PRO A 29 -20.89 -2.57 3.00
C PRO A 29 -19.55 -2.30 3.71
N GLU A 30 -18.97 -1.11 3.51
CA GLU A 30 -17.73 -0.72 4.19
C GLU A 30 -17.95 -0.50 5.68
N LEU A 31 -19.08 0.10 6.08
CA LEU A 31 -19.44 0.33 7.47
C LEU A 31 -19.65 -0.99 8.21
N LEU A 32 -20.29 -1.97 7.57
CA LEU A 32 -20.42 -3.33 8.10
C LEU A 32 -19.05 -3.98 8.31
N ARG A 33 -18.10 -3.81 7.37
CA ARG A 33 -16.73 -4.31 7.52
C ARG A 33 -15.97 -3.57 8.63
N TYR A 34 -16.08 -2.25 8.69
CA TYR A 34 -15.48 -1.40 9.71
C TYR A 34 -15.88 -1.83 11.13
N ARG A 35 -17.17 -2.10 11.35
CA ARG A 35 -17.72 -2.53 12.65
C ARG A 35 -17.28 -3.93 13.08
N ARG A 36 -16.80 -4.77 12.15
CA ARG A 36 -16.35 -6.16 12.45
C ARG A 36 -14.94 -6.25 13.00
N PHE A 37 -14.13 -5.20 12.87
CA PHE A 37 -12.77 -5.22 13.41
C PHE A 37 -12.79 -5.19 14.93
N LEU A 38 -12.19 -6.21 15.56
CA LEU A 38 -12.10 -6.31 17.02
C LEU A 38 -10.94 -5.49 17.60
N ARG A 39 -9.88 -5.26 16.82
CA ARG A 39 -8.71 -4.50 17.25
C ARG A 39 -8.89 -3.03 16.84
N PRO A 40 -8.91 -2.07 17.79
CA PRO A 40 -9.13 -0.65 17.48
C PRO A 40 -8.16 -0.10 16.42
N LEU A 41 -6.88 -0.47 16.49
CA LEU A 41 -5.90 -0.03 15.49
C LEU A 41 -6.22 -0.55 14.08
N ARG A 42 -6.66 -1.81 13.93
CA ARG A 42 -7.05 -2.35 12.61
C ARG A 42 -8.31 -1.68 12.08
N GLN A 43 -9.27 -1.40 12.96
CA GLN A 43 -10.47 -0.64 12.62
C GLN A 43 -10.11 0.76 12.09
N ARG A 44 -9.17 1.43 12.77
CA ARG A 44 -8.66 2.74 12.39
C ARG A 44 -7.89 2.73 11.07
N GLU A 45 -6.96 1.80 10.89
CA GLU A 45 -6.21 1.59 9.64
C GLU A 45 -7.16 1.37 8.46
N PHE A 46 -8.22 0.59 8.64
CA PHE A 46 -9.23 0.38 7.60
C PHE A 46 -9.97 1.66 7.23
N LEU A 47 -10.47 2.40 8.22
CA LEU A 47 -11.20 3.66 8.01
C LEU A 47 -10.33 4.67 7.28
N LEU A 48 -9.13 4.92 7.78
CA LEU A 48 -8.20 5.87 7.18
C LEU A 48 -7.70 5.41 5.82
N GLY A 49 -7.48 4.10 5.63
CA GLY A 49 -7.18 3.53 4.32
C GLY A 49 -8.25 3.82 3.28
N ARG A 50 -9.54 3.82 3.67
CA ARG A 50 -10.65 4.21 2.79
C ARG A 50 -10.68 5.71 2.49
N MET A 51 -10.35 6.55 3.46
CA MET A 51 -10.27 8.00 3.23
C MET A 51 -9.10 8.35 2.31
N VAL A 52 -7.90 7.83 2.58
CA VAL A 52 -6.71 8.07 1.75
C VAL A 52 -6.92 7.53 0.33
N LEU A 53 -7.56 6.36 0.16
CA LEU A 53 -7.91 5.83 -1.15
C LEU A 53 -8.83 6.78 -1.92
N ARG A 54 -9.94 7.21 -1.32
CA ARG A 54 -10.88 8.15 -1.98
C ARG A 54 -10.19 9.45 -2.33
N PHE A 55 -9.35 9.97 -1.45
CA PHE A 55 -8.55 11.16 -1.71
C PHE A 55 -7.60 10.96 -2.91
N ALA A 56 -6.85 9.87 -2.94
CA ALA A 56 -5.94 9.52 -4.04
C ALA A 56 -6.66 9.47 -5.39
N ILE A 57 -7.81 8.80 -5.43
CA ILE A 57 -8.62 8.71 -6.66
C ILE A 57 -9.21 10.06 -7.05
N ALA A 58 -9.68 10.87 -6.09
CA ALA A 58 -10.18 12.22 -6.36
C ALA A 58 -9.11 13.11 -6.99
N GLN A 59 -7.87 13.04 -6.47
CA GLN A 59 -6.74 13.79 -7.00
C GLN A 59 -6.39 13.40 -8.44
N LEU A 60 -6.41 12.10 -8.76
CA LEU A 60 -6.10 11.65 -10.11
C LEU A 60 -7.21 11.90 -11.13
N THR A 61 -8.47 11.89 -10.69
CA THR A 61 -9.62 11.88 -11.61
C THR A 61 -10.38 13.21 -11.66
N GLY A 62 -10.20 14.08 -10.67
CA GLY A 62 -11.02 15.27 -10.47
C GLY A 62 -12.44 14.99 -9.98
N ILE A 63 -12.80 13.71 -9.76
CA ILE A 63 -14.10 13.33 -9.20
C ILE A 63 -14.16 13.74 -7.72
N ALA A 64 -15.32 14.23 -7.30
CA ALA A 64 -15.54 14.60 -5.91
C ALA A 64 -15.30 13.40 -4.96
N PHE A 65 -14.69 13.67 -3.81
CA PHE A 65 -14.31 12.66 -2.82
C PHE A 65 -15.50 11.76 -2.42
N GLU A 66 -16.66 12.37 -2.26
CA GLU A 66 -17.93 11.75 -1.87
C GLU A 66 -18.56 10.91 -2.98
N ALA A 67 -18.19 11.18 -4.24
CA ALA A 67 -18.70 10.46 -5.40
C ALA A 67 -17.87 9.22 -5.77
N ILE A 68 -16.84 8.91 -4.97
CA ILE A 68 -15.96 7.75 -5.19
C ILE A 68 -16.49 6.57 -4.38
N GLU A 69 -16.99 5.58 -5.10
CA GLU A 69 -17.56 4.37 -4.52
C GLU A 69 -16.60 3.18 -4.60
N MET A 70 -16.56 2.41 -3.52
CA MET A 70 -15.76 1.20 -3.41
C MET A 70 -16.67 -0.01 -3.22
N ILE A 71 -16.62 -0.94 -4.15
CA ILE A 71 -17.34 -2.21 -4.06
C ILE A 71 -16.46 -3.21 -3.29
N GLU A 72 -16.93 -3.66 -2.12
CA GLU A 72 -16.27 -4.70 -1.34
C GLU A 72 -16.29 -6.05 -2.07
N ARG A 73 -15.15 -6.75 -2.07
CA ARG A 73 -15.00 -8.09 -2.65
C ARG A 73 -14.47 -9.05 -1.59
N GLN A 74 -15.06 -10.24 -1.50
CA GLN A 74 -14.61 -11.25 -0.54
C GLN A 74 -13.21 -11.76 -0.91
N GLY A 75 -12.27 -11.67 0.03
CA GLY A 75 -10.90 -12.17 -0.15
C GLY A 75 -10.08 -11.42 -1.20
N ARG A 76 -10.52 -10.24 -1.67
CA ARG A 76 -9.83 -9.46 -2.71
C ARG A 76 -9.79 -7.98 -2.35
N ALA A 77 -8.94 -7.22 -3.03
CA ALA A 77 -8.98 -5.76 -2.98
C ALA A 77 -10.37 -5.24 -3.40
N PRO A 78 -10.85 -4.11 -2.83
CA PRO A 78 -12.11 -3.51 -3.27
C PRO A 78 -12.02 -3.11 -4.75
N ARG A 79 -13.16 -3.03 -5.43
CA ARG A 79 -13.23 -2.55 -6.81
C ARG A 79 -13.68 -1.10 -6.81
N LEU A 80 -12.97 -0.25 -7.54
CA LEU A 80 -13.36 1.14 -7.73
C LEU A 80 -14.54 1.23 -8.69
N GLN A 81 -15.53 2.06 -8.33
CA GLN A 81 -16.65 2.45 -9.19
C GLN A 81 -16.65 3.98 -9.31
N LEU A 82 -16.46 4.45 -10.54
CA LEU A 82 -16.49 5.89 -10.88
C LEU A 82 -17.75 6.23 -11.66
N PRO A 83 -18.22 7.50 -11.59
CA PRO A 83 -19.33 7.96 -12.42
C PRO A 83 -19.06 7.75 -13.91
N PRO A 84 -20.08 7.47 -14.74
CA PRO A 84 -19.91 7.26 -16.19
C PRO A 84 -19.26 8.42 -16.94
N ALA A 85 -19.29 9.63 -16.37
CA ALA A 85 -18.64 10.81 -16.93
C ALA A 85 -17.11 10.79 -16.81
N CYS A 86 -16.54 9.93 -15.94
CA CYS A 86 -15.10 9.78 -15.81
C CYS A 86 -14.55 8.85 -16.90
N SER A 87 -13.74 9.40 -17.81
CA SER A 87 -13.07 8.63 -18.87
C SER A 87 -11.78 7.94 -18.41
N LEU A 88 -11.29 8.28 -17.22
CA LEU A 88 -10.06 7.71 -16.66
C LEU A 88 -10.32 6.36 -15.99
N THR A 89 -9.34 5.46 -16.10
CA THR A 89 -9.34 4.15 -15.42
C THR A 89 -8.14 4.09 -14.48
N PRO A 90 -8.21 4.70 -13.28
CA PRO A 90 -7.08 4.70 -12.37
C PRO A 90 -6.85 3.32 -11.74
N HIS A 91 -5.59 2.97 -11.60
CA HIS A 91 -5.09 1.85 -10.82
C HIS A 91 -4.73 2.32 -9.42
N PHE A 92 -4.98 1.49 -8.42
CA PHE A 92 -4.59 1.79 -7.05
C PHE A 92 -4.20 0.53 -6.27
N SER A 93 -3.51 0.73 -5.16
CA SER A 93 -3.22 -0.30 -4.18
C SER A 93 -3.13 0.34 -2.80
N VAL A 94 -3.58 -0.36 -1.76
CA VAL A 94 -3.53 0.11 -0.36
C VAL A 94 -2.82 -0.91 0.50
N SER A 95 -2.01 -0.43 1.43
CA SER A 95 -1.42 -1.25 2.49
C SER A 95 -1.45 -0.50 3.83
N HIS A 96 -1.38 -1.26 4.92
CA HIS A 96 -1.32 -0.70 6.26
C HIS A 96 -0.57 -1.62 7.23
N SER A 97 0.27 -1.04 8.10
CA SER A 97 1.04 -1.79 9.09
C SER A 97 1.35 -0.94 10.32
N ARG A 98 0.83 -1.38 11.48
CA ARG A 98 1.05 -0.77 12.81
C ARG A 98 0.76 0.74 12.85
N GLY A 99 -0.34 1.14 12.25
CA GLY A 99 -0.84 2.51 12.16
C GLY A 99 -0.39 3.26 10.92
N TRP A 100 0.63 2.80 10.20
CA TRP A 100 0.92 3.34 8.87
C TRP A 100 -0.15 2.91 7.87
N VAL A 101 -0.55 3.85 7.02
CA VAL A 101 -1.43 3.64 5.86
C VAL A 101 -0.72 4.18 4.63
N ALA A 102 -0.64 3.37 3.59
CA ALA A 102 -0.12 3.75 2.28
C ALA A 102 -1.19 3.50 1.21
N CYS A 103 -1.44 4.48 0.34
CA CYS A 103 -2.20 4.29 -0.88
C CYS A 103 -1.35 4.73 -2.06
N ALA A 104 -1.16 3.86 -3.04
CA ALA A 104 -0.55 4.22 -4.31
C ALA A 104 -1.63 4.29 -5.39
N ALA A 105 -1.52 5.23 -6.32
CA ALA A 105 -2.39 5.27 -7.49
C ALA A 105 -1.70 5.84 -8.73
N SER A 106 -2.21 5.47 -9.91
CA SER A 106 -1.73 5.89 -11.22
C SER A 106 -2.87 5.79 -12.24
N VAL A 107 -2.88 6.65 -13.26
CA VAL A 107 -3.74 6.49 -14.44
C VAL A 107 -3.05 5.77 -15.59
N ASP A 108 -1.76 5.46 -15.45
CA ASP A 108 -0.91 5.01 -16.55
C ASP A 108 -0.64 3.49 -16.52
N THR A 109 -0.53 2.89 -15.34
CA THR A 109 -0.10 1.48 -15.22
C THR A 109 -0.68 0.80 -13.98
N PRO A 110 -0.97 -0.52 -14.06
CA PRO A 110 -1.23 -1.35 -12.88
C PRO A 110 -0.09 -1.29 -11.87
N LEU A 111 -0.46 -1.26 -10.59
CA LEU A 111 0.50 -1.13 -9.50
C LEU A 111 0.07 -1.88 -8.23
N GLY A 112 1.05 -2.12 -7.37
CA GLY A 112 0.90 -2.66 -6.03
C GLY A 112 1.76 -1.87 -5.05
N VAL A 113 1.26 -1.64 -3.83
CA VAL A 113 2.03 -1.00 -2.76
C VAL A 113 1.94 -1.85 -1.50
N ASP A 114 3.04 -1.90 -0.78
CA ASP A 114 3.08 -2.51 0.53
C ASP A 114 3.91 -1.68 1.50
N ILE A 115 3.46 -1.60 2.76
CA ILE A 115 4.15 -0.89 3.84
C ILE A 115 4.20 -1.81 5.05
N GLU A 116 5.39 -1.96 5.62
CA GLU A 116 5.61 -2.79 6.80
C GLU A 116 6.38 -2.04 7.87
N ALA A 117 5.77 -1.89 9.05
CA ALA A 117 6.45 -1.35 10.21
C ALA A 117 7.48 -2.36 10.72
N GLN A 118 8.74 -1.94 10.79
CA GLN A 118 9.86 -2.79 11.18
C GLN A 118 9.77 -3.12 12.68
N ASP A 119 10.03 -4.38 13.02
CA ASP A 119 10.02 -4.88 14.39
C ASP A 119 11.34 -5.60 14.68
N GLY A 120 12.29 -4.86 15.29
CA GLY A 120 13.61 -5.39 15.63
C GLY A 120 13.58 -6.49 16.70
N GLY A 121 12.45 -6.72 17.36
CA GLY A 121 12.30 -7.81 18.34
C GLY A 121 11.94 -9.16 17.73
N ARG A 122 11.71 -9.24 16.41
CA ARG A 122 11.32 -10.49 15.73
C ARG A 122 12.53 -11.29 15.25
N ASP A 123 12.41 -12.61 15.34
CA ASP A 123 13.32 -13.54 14.65
C ASP A 123 12.99 -13.56 13.15
N VAL A 124 13.59 -12.60 12.42
CA VAL A 124 13.39 -12.44 10.98
C VAL A 124 13.96 -13.61 10.17
N GLU A 125 14.92 -14.35 10.71
CA GLU A 125 15.48 -15.53 10.04
C GLU A 125 14.52 -16.72 10.12
N ALA A 126 13.87 -16.93 11.27
CA ALA A 126 12.80 -17.92 11.39
C ALA A 126 11.60 -17.59 10.50
N LEU A 127 11.21 -16.32 10.43
CA LEU A 127 10.14 -15.87 9.54
C LEU A 127 10.51 -16.11 8.07
N ALA A 128 11.74 -15.76 7.67
CA ALA A 128 12.23 -15.97 6.31
C ALA A 128 12.14 -17.46 5.90
N ARG A 129 12.61 -18.38 6.76
CA ARG A 129 12.52 -19.83 6.47
C ARG A 129 11.10 -20.34 6.25
N SER A 130 10.09 -19.66 6.79
CA SER A 130 8.67 -20.03 6.64
C SER A 130 7.99 -19.38 5.43
N ALA A 131 8.52 -18.27 4.93
CA ALA A 131 7.83 -17.42 3.96
C ALA A 131 8.57 -17.23 2.64
N PHE A 132 9.89 -17.39 2.63
CA PHE A 132 10.76 -17.17 1.48
C PHE A 132 11.27 -18.48 0.91
N SER A 133 11.80 -18.42 -0.31
CA SER A 133 12.50 -19.57 -0.88
C SER A 133 13.80 -19.87 -0.10
N ALA A 134 14.41 -21.03 -0.40
CA ALA A 134 15.71 -21.37 0.17
C ALA A 134 16.78 -20.33 -0.22
N ALA A 135 16.84 -19.92 -1.49
CA ALA A 135 17.83 -18.95 -1.96
C ALA A 135 17.63 -17.55 -1.33
N GLU A 136 16.38 -17.11 -1.17
CA GLU A 136 16.04 -15.87 -0.48
C GLU A 136 16.39 -15.93 1.02
N SER A 137 16.15 -17.07 1.67
CA SER A 137 16.50 -17.30 3.08
C SER A 137 18.01 -17.36 3.30
N ASP A 138 18.74 -18.02 2.40
CA ASP A 138 20.19 -18.13 2.44
C ASP A 138 20.85 -16.76 2.22
N TRP A 139 20.32 -15.98 1.27
CA TRP A 139 20.74 -14.60 1.05
C TRP A 139 20.56 -13.76 2.30
N LEU A 140 19.38 -13.79 2.93
CA LEU A 140 19.13 -13.06 4.16
C LEU A 140 20.07 -13.49 5.30
N SER A 141 20.27 -14.81 5.45
CA SER A 141 21.11 -15.38 6.50
C SER A 141 22.58 -14.99 6.36
N GLY A 142 23.04 -14.79 5.11
CA GLY A 142 24.40 -14.34 4.78
C GLY A 142 24.68 -12.86 5.03
N LEU A 143 23.68 -12.03 5.33
CA LEU A 143 23.86 -10.61 5.62
C LEU A 143 24.41 -10.37 7.03
N PRO A 144 25.11 -9.23 7.26
CA PRO A 144 25.44 -8.76 8.59
C PRO A 144 24.20 -8.64 9.49
N ALA A 145 24.34 -8.99 10.77
CA ALA A 145 23.21 -9.09 11.71
C ALA A 145 22.40 -7.79 11.83
N ASP A 146 23.07 -6.64 11.74
CA ASP A 146 22.48 -5.29 11.76
C ASP A 146 21.69 -4.93 10.50
N GLN A 147 21.87 -5.68 9.40
CA GLN A 147 21.16 -5.47 8.13
C GLN A 147 20.00 -6.45 7.92
N LYS A 148 19.95 -7.56 8.67
CA LYS A 148 18.97 -8.63 8.45
C LYS A 148 17.52 -8.16 8.61
N THR A 149 17.21 -7.40 9.65
CA THR A 149 15.84 -6.93 9.89
C THR A 149 15.34 -6.06 8.74
N GLU A 150 16.13 -5.07 8.34
CA GLU A 150 15.78 -4.19 7.22
C GLU A 150 15.63 -4.97 5.91
N ALA A 151 16.58 -5.86 5.62
CA ALA A 151 16.57 -6.68 4.41
C ALA A 151 15.37 -7.63 4.36
N PHE A 152 15.00 -8.24 5.49
CA PHE A 152 13.80 -9.08 5.61
C PHE A 152 12.54 -8.29 5.26
N TYR A 153 12.34 -7.13 5.89
CA TYR A 153 11.15 -6.32 5.67
C TYR A 153 11.09 -5.75 4.25
N ALA A 154 12.23 -5.38 3.67
CA ALA A 154 12.30 -4.93 2.28
C ALA A 154 11.95 -6.06 1.30
N LEU A 155 12.43 -7.28 1.53
CA LEU A 155 12.11 -8.44 0.69
C LEU A 155 10.63 -8.83 0.85
N TRP A 156 10.15 -8.95 2.09
CA TRP A 156 8.76 -9.24 2.40
C TRP A 156 7.83 -8.24 1.71
N SER A 157 8.09 -6.95 1.92
CA SER A 157 7.24 -5.89 1.38
C SER A 157 7.30 -5.85 -0.16
N SER A 158 8.43 -6.13 -0.80
CA SER A 158 8.50 -6.31 -2.25
C SER A 158 7.60 -7.45 -2.75
N LYS A 159 7.60 -8.60 -2.06
CA LYS A 159 6.78 -9.77 -2.43
C LYS A 159 5.29 -9.46 -2.28
N GLU A 160 4.90 -8.81 -1.19
CA GLU A 160 3.51 -8.38 -0.95
C GLU A 160 3.05 -7.30 -1.94
N ALA A 161 3.90 -6.31 -2.27
CA ALA A 161 3.58 -5.31 -3.29
C ALA A 161 3.41 -5.96 -4.67
N LEU A 162 4.24 -6.94 -5.03
CA LEU A 162 4.11 -7.69 -6.28
C LEU A 162 2.85 -8.58 -6.29
N TYR A 163 2.52 -9.22 -5.18
CA TYR A 163 1.28 -9.97 -5.00
C TYR A 163 0.06 -9.08 -5.22
N LYS A 164 0.07 -7.88 -4.65
CA LYS A 164 -1.00 -6.88 -4.82
C LYS A 164 -1.10 -6.39 -6.26
N LEU A 165 0.02 -6.17 -6.95
CA LEU A 165 0.02 -5.85 -8.38
C LEU A 165 -0.71 -6.93 -9.18
N MET A 166 -0.34 -8.20 -9.03
CA MET A 166 -0.91 -9.32 -9.77
C MET A 166 -2.38 -9.57 -9.42
N SER A 167 -2.70 -9.65 -8.12
CA SER A 167 -4.07 -9.94 -7.65
C SER A 167 -5.06 -8.81 -7.99
N ASN A 168 -4.61 -7.56 -8.07
CA ASN A 168 -5.44 -6.44 -8.52
C ASN A 168 -5.76 -6.49 -10.02
N GLN A 169 -5.03 -7.29 -10.80
CA GLN A 169 -5.31 -7.57 -12.21
C GLN A 169 -6.13 -8.86 -12.39
N ASP A 170 -6.63 -9.43 -11.29
CA ASP A 170 -7.32 -10.73 -11.26
C ASP A 170 -6.47 -11.87 -11.88
N GLU A 171 -5.14 -11.72 -11.89
CA GLU A 171 -4.17 -12.73 -12.32
C GLU A 171 -3.86 -13.71 -11.17
N GLU A 172 -3.48 -14.94 -11.53
CA GLU A 172 -2.93 -15.88 -10.55
C GLU A 172 -1.54 -15.38 -10.10
N ALA A 173 -1.41 -15.09 -8.81
CA ALA A 173 -0.19 -14.49 -8.26
C ALA A 173 0.90 -15.54 -8.04
N VAL A 174 1.62 -15.89 -9.10
CA VAL A 174 2.86 -16.67 -9.00
C VAL A 174 4.03 -15.71 -8.83
N LEU A 175 4.49 -15.55 -7.60
CA LEU A 175 5.59 -14.64 -7.28
C LEU A 175 6.93 -15.23 -7.74
N PRO A 176 7.74 -14.48 -8.52
CA PRO A 176 9.11 -14.87 -8.80
C PRO A 176 9.95 -14.83 -7.53
N GLU A 177 11.06 -15.57 -7.56
CA GLU A 177 12.15 -15.36 -6.62
C GLU A 177 12.74 -13.96 -6.85
N LEU A 178 12.87 -13.17 -5.79
CA LEU A 178 13.37 -11.80 -5.87
C LEU A 178 14.84 -11.69 -5.53
N VAL A 179 15.54 -12.81 -5.42
CA VAL A 179 16.98 -12.88 -5.20
C VAL A 179 17.58 -13.77 -6.27
N ALA A 180 18.58 -13.26 -6.99
CA ALA A 180 19.36 -14.06 -7.93
C ALA A 180 20.84 -13.74 -7.73
N THR A 181 21.68 -14.78 -7.73
CA THR A 181 23.15 -14.65 -7.56
C THR A 181 23.53 -13.80 -6.32
N GLY A 182 22.77 -13.93 -5.23
CA GLY A 182 23.00 -13.19 -3.98
C GLY A 182 22.59 -11.71 -4.01
N LEU A 183 21.89 -11.26 -5.05
CA LEU A 183 21.44 -9.88 -5.19
C LEU A 183 19.91 -9.81 -5.24
N ARG A 184 19.34 -8.81 -4.56
CA ARG A 184 17.90 -8.53 -4.65
C ARG A 184 17.58 -7.92 -6.01
N LEU A 185 16.64 -8.53 -6.72
CA LEU A 185 16.10 -8.03 -7.96
C LEU A 185 15.13 -6.87 -7.71
N GLN A 186 15.22 -5.86 -8.58
CA GLN A 186 14.32 -4.69 -8.57
C GLN A 186 13.42 -4.64 -9.81
N SER A 187 13.54 -5.61 -10.72
CA SER A 187 12.67 -5.73 -11.89
C SER A 187 12.76 -7.12 -12.49
N GLY A 188 11.75 -7.50 -13.26
CA GLY A 188 11.72 -8.70 -14.07
C GLY A 188 10.69 -8.58 -15.19
N PRO A 189 10.38 -9.68 -15.89
CA PRO A 189 9.38 -9.65 -16.96
C PRO A 189 8.02 -9.19 -16.43
N GLY A 190 7.56 -8.03 -16.90
CA GLY A 190 6.25 -7.47 -16.54
C GLY A 190 6.12 -6.99 -15.09
N TRP A 191 7.24 -6.61 -14.44
CA TRP A 191 7.19 -5.90 -13.17
C TRP A 191 8.46 -5.10 -12.88
N HIS A 192 8.29 -3.97 -12.19
CA HIS A 192 9.35 -3.11 -11.70
C HIS A 192 9.07 -2.74 -10.26
N ALA A 193 10.07 -2.88 -9.38
CA ALA A 193 9.97 -2.58 -7.96
C ALA A 193 10.84 -1.38 -7.56
N ARG A 194 10.32 -0.59 -6.63
CA ARG A 194 11.07 0.43 -5.89
C ARG A 194 10.81 0.23 -4.41
N ASN A 195 11.83 0.45 -3.60
CA ASN A 195 11.74 0.28 -2.16
C ASN A 195 12.37 1.47 -1.46
N TRP A 196 11.72 1.90 -0.39
CA TRP A 196 12.20 2.94 0.49
C TRP A 196 12.18 2.42 1.92
N SER A 197 13.31 2.50 2.57
CA SER A 197 13.43 2.21 4.00
C SER A 197 13.54 3.54 4.72
N GLN A 198 12.66 3.77 5.69
CA GLN A 198 12.68 4.94 6.57
C GLN A 198 12.70 4.45 8.02
N GLN A 199 13.04 5.33 8.97
CA GLN A 199 13.02 4.96 10.38
C GLN A 199 11.63 4.45 10.78
N GLY A 200 11.55 3.14 11.06
CA GLY A 200 10.33 2.48 11.55
C GLY A 200 9.48 1.75 10.50
N PHE A 201 9.73 1.89 9.18
CA PHE A 201 8.99 1.10 8.18
C PHE A 201 9.77 0.86 6.88
N SER A 202 9.41 -0.22 6.18
CA SER A 202 9.77 -0.46 4.78
C SER A 202 8.56 -0.22 3.89
N LEU A 203 8.72 0.52 2.79
CA LEU A 203 7.69 0.78 1.79
C LEU A 203 8.17 0.23 0.45
N SER A 204 7.34 -0.59 -0.17
CA SER A 204 7.60 -1.19 -1.47
C SER A 204 6.51 -0.84 -2.45
N PHE A 205 6.90 -0.55 -3.67
CA PHE A 205 6.03 -0.22 -4.78
C PHE A 205 6.40 -1.08 -5.98
N CYS A 206 5.41 -1.71 -6.60
CA CYS A 206 5.56 -2.47 -7.82
C CYS A 206 4.64 -1.90 -8.91
N SER A 207 5.12 -1.82 -10.15
CA SER A 207 4.31 -1.46 -11.32
C SER A 207 4.54 -2.43 -12.47
N ARG A 208 3.56 -2.54 -13.37
CA ARG A 208 3.69 -3.34 -14.61
C ARG A 208 4.75 -2.74 -15.52
N ASP A 209 4.72 -1.42 -15.67
CA ASP A 209 5.59 -0.66 -16.56
C ASP A 209 6.63 0.15 -15.78
N PRO A 210 7.79 0.47 -16.37
CA PRO A 210 8.76 1.36 -15.76
C PRO A 210 8.16 2.78 -15.67
N LEU A 211 8.26 3.38 -14.49
CA LEU A 211 7.75 4.72 -14.23
C LEU A 211 8.86 5.78 -14.35
N ALA A 212 8.52 6.94 -14.92
CA ALA A 212 9.41 8.09 -14.91
C ALA A 212 9.57 8.67 -13.49
N ALA A 213 8.48 8.70 -12.72
CA ALA A 213 8.47 9.22 -11.36
C ALA A 213 7.52 8.41 -10.47
N VAL A 214 7.89 8.31 -9.19
CA VAL A 214 7.00 7.87 -8.12
C VAL A 214 7.09 8.92 -7.03
N GLU A 215 6.06 9.76 -6.93
CA GLU A 215 5.98 10.81 -5.92
C GLU A 215 5.44 10.25 -4.61
N GLN A 216 5.92 10.80 -3.49
CA GLN A 216 5.45 10.41 -2.15
C GLN A 216 4.99 11.65 -1.40
N HIS A 217 3.75 11.62 -0.93
CA HIS A 217 3.14 12.70 -0.16
C HIS A 217 2.75 12.19 1.22
N ARG A 218 3.26 12.83 2.28
CA ARG A 218 2.83 12.53 3.64
C ARG A 218 1.65 13.42 4.01
N LEU A 219 0.56 12.80 4.40
CA LEU A 219 -0.67 13.42 4.83
C LEU A 219 -0.64 13.62 6.34
N TYR A 220 -1.10 14.79 6.79
CA TYR A 220 -1.27 15.12 8.20
C TYR A 220 -2.73 15.47 8.49
N GLY A 221 -3.21 15.16 9.69
CA GLY A 221 -4.63 15.27 10.00
C GLY A 221 -5.46 14.22 9.25
N ALA A 222 -6.79 14.33 9.37
CA ALA A 222 -7.71 13.27 8.92
C ALA A 222 -8.74 13.73 7.88
N ALA A 223 -8.75 15.02 7.52
CA ALA A 223 -9.76 15.61 6.64
C ALA A 223 -9.21 15.86 5.23
N SER A 224 -10.02 15.51 4.21
CA SER A 224 -9.66 15.65 2.80
C SER A 224 -9.37 17.11 2.39
N ASP A 225 -10.14 18.08 2.90
CA ASP A 225 -9.89 19.51 2.64
C ASP A 225 -8.58 19.99 3.26
N GLY A 226 -8.23 19.46 4.45
CA GLY A 226 -6.93 19.71 5.07
C GLY A 226 -5.78 19.15 4.23
N TRP A 227 -5.97 17.97 3.63
CA TRP A 227 -4.99 17.37 2.72
C TRP A 227 -4.86 18.12 1.39
N ARG A 228 -5.96 18.61 0.82
CA ARG A 228 -5.94 19.48 -0.37
C ARG A 228 -5.10 20.73 -0.13
N GLN A 229 -5.32 21.41 0.99
CA GLN A 229 -4.53 22.58 1.39
C GLN A 229 -3.04 22.26 1.57
N GLN A 230 -2.69 21.10 2.15
CA GLN A 230 -1.31 20.67 2.32
C GLN A 230 -0.58 20.45 0.99
N LEU A 231 -1.29 19.95 -0.02
CA LEU A 231 -0.73 19.66 -1.34
C LEU A 231 -0.84 20.83 -2.32
N GLY A 232 -1.52 21.92 -1.94
CA GLY A 232 -1.69 23.11 -2.78
C GLY A 232 -2.60 22.89 -4.00
N VAL A 233 -3.58 22.00 -3.86
CA VAL A 233 -4.49 21.52 -4.92
C VAL A 233 -5.96 21.73 -4.56
#